data_AF-A0A562IGT0-F1
#
_entry.id   AF-A0A562IGT0-F1
#
_cell.length_a   1.000
_cell.length_b   1.000
_cell.length_c   1.000
_cell.angle_alpha   90.00
_cell.angle_beta   90.00
_cell.angle_gamma   90.00
#
_symmetry.space_group_name_H-M   'P 1'
#
loop_
_entity.id
_entity.type
_entity.pdbx_description
1 polymer ?
#
loop_
_entity_poly.entity_id
_entity_poly.type
_entity_poly.pdbx_seq_one_letter_code
_entity_poly.pdbx_strand_id
1 'polypeptide(L)'
;MNPAPDPRTPLLLVGHGTRSEAGVDQFLALVERIRRRAAFDDVEGGFIELSRPPLTDAVGALVERGRRRLVALPLVLAAAGHGKGDIPAALARERARQPGLTYAFGRPLGPHPLLHESLEQRIDDALAGDDRAGTWVALIGRGSTDPDANAEVVKVARLLWEGRGYAGVEAGFISLAEPSVPAVLDRLRRLGARRIVVARTSCSPGCCRTGSPPSRRSSPPPIPTWTCGSPV
;
A
#
# COMPACT_ATOMS: atom_id res chain seq x y z
N MET A 1 -11.87 -0.67 -24.26
CA MET A 1 -10.49 -1.20 -24.36
C MET A 1 -9.58 0.02 -24.47
N ASN A 2 -8.88 0.40 -23.40
CA ASN A 2 -7.94 1.53 -23.50
C ASN A 2 -6.74 1.05 -24.33
N PRO A 3 -6.32 1.79 -25.38
CA PRO A 3 -5.12 1.43 -26.12
C PRO A 3 -3.93 1.43 -25.17
N ALA A 4 -3.03 0.47 -25.35
CA ALA A 4 -1.76 0.47 -24.63
C ALA A 4 -1.07 1.82 -24.87
N PRO A 5 -0.48 2.44 -23.83
CA PRO A 5 0.19 3.74 -24.00
C PRO A 5 1.26 3.62 -25.08
N ASP A 6 1.29 4.58 -26.00
CA ASP A 6 2.39 4.73 -26.95
C ASP A 6 3.70 4.78 -26.13
N PRO A 7 4.71 3.94 -26.40
CA PRO A 7 5.98 3.91 -25.66
C PRO A 7 6.69 5.28 -25.60
N ARG A 8 6.31 6.23 -26.47
CA ARG A 8 6.74 7.63 -26.41
C ARG A 8 6.03 8.50 -25.38
N THR A 9 5.04 7.96 -24.69
CA THR A 9 4.24 8.71 -23.71
C THR A 9 4.97 8.75 -22.38
N PRO A 10 5.39 9.93 -21.89
CA PRO A 10 6.08 10.08 -20.62
C PRO A 10 5.20 9.64 -19.45
N LEU A 11 5.84 9.03 -18.45
CA LEU A 11 5.22 8.55 -17.23
C LEU A 11 5.57 9.47 -16.06
N LEU A 12 4.55 9.95 -15.36
CA LEU A 12 4.67 10.70 -14.12
C LEU A 12 4.16 9.85 -12.95
N LEU A 13 5.05 9.43 -12.06
CA LEU A 13 4.69 8.73 -10.84
C LEU A 13 4.30 9.75 -9.76
N VAL A 14 3.11 9.62 -9.19
CA VAL A 14 2.60 10.58 -8.21
C VAL A 14 2.51 9.93 -6.84
N GLY A 15 3.37 10.35 -5.93
CA GLY A 15 3.30 10.02 -4.51
C GLY A 15 2.43 11.02 -3.76
N HIS A 16 1.78 10.59 -2.69
CA HIS A 16 1.10 11.53 -1.80
C HIS A 16 2.14 12.33 -0.99
N GLY A 17 3.03 11.61 -0.31
CA GLY A 17 4.02 12.18 0.59
C GLY A 17 4.19 11.31 1.81
N THR A 18 5.38 11.31 2.41
CA THR A 18 5.66 10.60 3.66
C THR A 18 6.72 11.33 4.48
N ARG A 19 6.60 11.27 5.81
CA ARG A 19 7.65 11.75 6.72
C ARG A 19 8.79 10.74 6.91
N SER A 20 8.65 9.53 6.37
CA SER A 20 9.68 8.50 6.46
C SER A 20 10.70 8.66 5.34
N GLU A 21 11.95 8.92 5.69
CA GLU A 21 13.07 9.00 4.74
C GLU A 21 13.20 7.71 3.92
N ALA A 22 13.16 6.55 4.59
CA ALA A 22 13.15 5.25 3.91
C ALA A 22 12.01 5.09 2.90
N GLY A 23 10.83 5.69 3.18
CA GLY A 23 9.71 5.69 2.24
C GLY A 23 9.95 6.57 1.01
N VAL A 24 10.61 7.72 1.20
CA VAL A 24 11.05 8.59 0.10
C VAL A 24 12.08 7.87 -0.76
N ASP A 25 13.10 7.25 -0.15
CA ASP A 25 14.14 6.51 -0.85
C ASP A 25 13.56 5.35 -1.68
N GLN A 26 12.60 4.61 -1.11
CA GLN A 26 11.92 3.53 -1.82
C GLN A 26 11.13 4.02 -3.04
N PHE A 27 10.44 5.16 -2.91
CA PHE A 27 9.72 5.78 -4.02
C PHE A 27 10.69 6.21 -5.13
N LEU A 28 11.77 6.91 -4.79
CA LEU A 28 12.77 7.36 -5.77
C LEU A 28 13.48 6.17 -6.43
N ALA A 29 13.80 5.13 -5.67
CA ALA A 29 14.35 3.89 -6.21
C ALA A 29 13.37 3.20 -7.17
N LEU A 30 12.06 3.27 -6.93
CA LEU A 30 11.05 2.74 -7.84
C LEU A 30 10.96 3.55 -9.14
N VAL A 31 10.94 4.90 -9.06
CA VAL A 31 11.00 5.79 -10.22
C VAL A 31 12.19 5.42 -11.11
N GLU A 32 13.36 5.27 -10.49
CA GLU A 32 14.61 4.99 -11.18
C GLU A 32 14.66 3.56 -11.74
N ARG A 33 14.08 2.57 -11.05
CA ARG A 33 13.90 1.21 -11.60
C ARG A 33 12.98 1.20 -12.82
N ILE A 34 11.90 1.98 -12.82
CA ILE A 34 10.98 2.08 -13.95
C ILE A 34 11.65 2.77 -15.14
N ARG A 35 12.39 3.85 -14.88
CA ARG A 35 13.20 4.56 -15.88
C ARG A 35 14.14 3.60 -16.63
N ARG A 36 14.82 2.69 -15.91
CA ARG A 36 15.73 1.69 -16.52
C ARG A 36 15.05 0.59 -17.33
N ARG A 37 13.74 0.38 -17.20
CA ARG A 37 13.04 -0.70 -17.92
C ARG A 37 12.77 -0.40 -19.40
N ALA A 38 13.16 0.79 -19.88
CA ALA A 38 13.05 1.23 -21.28
C ALA A 38 11.64 1.11 -21.90
N ALA A 39 10.60 1.00 -21.07
CA ALA A 39 9.21 0.94 -21.50
C ALA A 39 8.58 2.34 -21.71
N PHE A 40 9.28 3.39 -21.27
CA PHE A 40 8.86 4.78 -21.34
C PHE A 40 10.07 5.65 -21.68
N ASP A 41 9.90 6.57 -22.63
CA ASP A 41 10.96 7.50 -23.06
C ASP A 41 11.39 8.48 -21.96
N ASP A 42 10.46 8.86 -21.09
CA ASP A 42 10.69 9.81 -20.00
C ASP A 42 9.89 9.40 -18.77
N VAL A 43 10.56 9.32 -17.62
CA VAL A 43 9.95 8.95 -16.35
C VAL A 43 10.39 9.94 -15.29
N GLU A 44 9.42 10.62 -14.69
CA GLU A 44 9.62 11.46 -13.52
C GLU A 44 8.67 11.05 -12.39
N GLY A 45 9.02 11.45 -11.16
CA GLY A 45 8.17 11.19 -10.02
C GLY A 45 8.29 12.28 -8.97
N GLY A 46 7.17 12.60 -8.33
CA GLY A 46 7.14 13.61 -7.28
C GLY A 46 5.97 13.42 -6.32
N PHE A 47 5.99 14.20 -5.25
CA PHE A 47 5.02 14.14 -4.16
C PHE A 47 4.11 15.37 -4.17
N ILE A 48 2.83 15.17 -3.86
CA ILE A 48 1.90 16.31 -3.75
C ILE A 48 2.10 17.11 -2.46
N GLU A 49 2.67 16.47 -1.42
CA GLU A 49 2.99 17.09 -0.14
C GLU A 49 4.10 16.33 0.61
N LEU A 50 4.55 16.87 1.75
CA LEU A 50 5.43 16.27 2.79
C LEU A 50 6.84 15.85 2.39
N SER A 51 7.12 15.60 1.12
CA SER A 51 8.38 15.04 0.65
C SER A 51 8.87 15.75 -0.61
N ARG A 52 10.16 15.57 -0.92
CA ARG A 52 10.78 16.05 -2.16
C ARG A 52 11.11 14.86 -3.07
N PRO A 53 11.13 15.04 -4.40
CA PRO A 53 10.81 16.28 -5.12
C PRO A 53 9.30 16.59 -5.14
N PRO A 54 8.90 17.87 -5.09
CA PRO A 54 7.49 18.22 -5.22
C PRO A 54 6.98 17.88 -6.62
N LEU A 55 5.69 17.57 -6.74
CA LEU A 55 5.04 17.21 -8.00
C LEU A 55 5.27 18.26 -9.09
N THR A 56 5.26 19.54 -8.72
CA THR A 56 5.49 20.68 -9.62
C THR A 56 6.86 20.58 -10.32
N ASP A 57 7.91 20.21 -9.60
CA ASP A 57 9.27 20.08 -10.18
C ASP A 57 9.33 18.89 -11.14
N ALA A 58 8.69 17.77 -10.79
CA ALA A 58 8.62 16.59 -11.66
C ALA A 58 7.84 16.87 -12.96
N VAL A 59 6.75 17.63 -12.89
CA VAL A 59 6.01 18.08 -14.07
C VAL A 59 6.84 19.08 -14.88
N GLY A 60 7.49 20.03 -14.21
CA GLY A 60 8.37 21.02 -14.83
C GLY A 60 9.46 20.37 -15.68
N ALA A 61 10.16 19.39 -15.13
CA ALA A 61 11.21 18.64 -15.84
C ALA A 61 10.70 17.96 -17.12
N LEU A 62 9.49 17.38 -17.09
CA LEU A 62 8.88 16.79 -18.30
C LEU A 62 8.52 17.88 -19.33
N VAL A 63 7.94 18.99 -18.88
CA VAL A 63 7.53 20.09 -19.78
C VAL A 63 8.72 20.78 -20.41
N GLU A 64 9.82 20.98 -19.68
CA GLU A 64 11.09 21.52 -20.18
C GLU A 64 11.69 20.66 -21.30
N ARG A 65 11.50 19.34 -21.24
CA ARG A 65 11.87 18.40 -22.31
C ARG A 65 10.87 18.37 -23.48
N GLY A 66 9.94 19.33 -23.54
CA GLY A 66 8.94 19.44 -24.60
C GLY A 66 7.76 18.49 -24.46
N ARG A 67 7.62 17.80 -23.32
CA ARG A 67 6.52 16.84 -23.12
C ARG A 67 5.24 17.55 -22.66
N ARG A 68 4.19 17.45 -23.47
CA ARG A 68 2.88 18.08 -23.21
C ARG A 68 1.73 17.10 -23.00
N ARG A 69 1.94 15.80 -23.26
CA ARG A 69 0.97 14.72 -23.05
C ARG A 69 1.64 13.65 -22.20
N LEU A 70 1.09 13.34 -21.03
CA LEU A 70 1.69 12.39 -20.09
C LEU A 70 0.68 11.41 -19.50
N VAL A 71 1.18 10.31 -18.93
CA VAL A 71 0.40 9.42 -18.07
C VAL A 71 0.78 9.70 -16.63
N ALA A 72 -0.18 10.13 -15.80
CA ALA A 72 0.03 10.31 -14.37
C ALA A 72 -0.44 9.06 -13.63
N LEU A 73 0.47 8.34 -12.98
CA LEU A 73 0.20 7.10 -12.26
C LEU A 73 0.31 7.32 -10.73
N PRO A 74 -0.81 7.32 -10.00
CA PRO A 74 -0.80 7.42 -8.55
C PRO A 74 -0.22 6.15 -7.91
N LEU A 75 0.81 6.31 -7.09
CA LEU A 75 1.38 5.21 -6.29
C LEU A 75 0.67 5.11 -4.94
N VAL A 76 -0.62 4.80 -4.99
CA VAL A 76 -1.46 4.54 -3.82
C VAL A 76 -2.17 3.19 -3.96
N LEU A 77 -2.24 2.42 -2.87
CA LEU A 77 -2.80 1.07 -2.85
C LEU A 77 -4.33 1.06 -2.98
N ALA A 78 -5.01 2.07 -2.42
CA ALA A 78 -6.44 2.24 -2.55
C ALA A 78 -6.74 3.70 -2.90
N ALA A 79 -7.78 3.92 -3.70
CA ALA A 79 -8.34 5.25 -3.96
C ALA A 79 -9.14 5.70 -2.72
N ALA A 80 -8.45 5.99 -1.63
CA ALA A 80 -8.99 5.93 -0.28
C ALA A 80 -8.75 7.25 0.47
N GLY A 81 -9.80 7.88 1.00
CA GLY A 81 -9.71 9.11 1.81
C GLY A 81 -9.45 10.38 0.98
N HIS A 82 -8.82 11.38 1.59
CA HIS A 82 -8.46 12.66 0.94
C HIS A 82 -7.74 12.45 -0.42
N GLY A 83 -6.99 11.35 -0.57
CA GLY A 83 -6.33 10.95 -1.81
C GLY A 83 -7.23 10.73 -3.05
N LYS A 84 -8.55 10.52 -2.89
CA LYS A 84 -9.50 10.49 -4.03
C LYS A 84 -9.56 11.82 -4.78
N GLY A 85 -9.35 12.94 -4.07
CA GLY A 85 -9.41 14.29 -4.62
C GLY A 85 -8.04 14.96 -4.72
N ASP A 86 -7.13 14.69 -3.79
CA ASP A 86 -5.91 15.50 -3.67
C ASP A 86 -4.96 15.34 -4.85
N ILE A 87 -4.72 14.10 -5.29
CA ILE A 87 -3.87 13.84 -6.44
C ILE A 87 -4.49 14.41 -7.73
N PRO A 88 -5.78 14.13 -8.05
CA PRO A 88 -6.44 14.78 -9.17
C PRO A 88 -6.41 16.32 -9.10
N ALA A 89 -6.64 16.91 -7.92
CA ALA A 89 -6.61 18.35 -7.72
C ALA A 89 -5.19 18.93 -7.89
N ALA A 90 -4.16 18.24 -7.40
CA ALA A 90 -2.76 18.61 -7.63
C ALA A 90 -2.44 18.59 -9.13
N LEU A 91 -2.79 17.53 -9.85
CA LEU A 91 -2.58 17.44 -11.30
C LEU A 91 -3.39 18.49 -12.07
N ALA A 92 -4.61 18.83 -11.64
CA ALA A 92 -5.40 19.90 -12.23
C ALA A 92 -4.72 21.28 -12.07
N ARG A 93 -4.11 21.55 -10.90
CA ARG A 93 -3.31 22.75 -10.68
C ARG A 93 -2.10 22.81 -11.61
N GLU A 94 -1.39 21.71 -11.80
CA GLU A 94 -0.25 21.65 -12.72
C GLU A 94 -0.67 21.88 -14.18
N ARG A 95 -1.80 21.31 -14.61
CA ARG A 95 -2.38 21.60 -15.94
C ARG A 95 -2.77 23.06 -16.10
N ALA A 96 -3.25 23.73 -15.06
CA ALA A 96 -3.55 25.16 -15.13
C ALA A 96 -2.28 26.03 -15.22
N ARG A 97 -1.18 25.60 -14.61
CA ARG A 97 0.12 26.31 -14.65
C ARG A 97 0.85 26.14 -15.98
N GLN A 98 0.65 25.02 -16.67
CA GLN A 98 1.43 24.64 -17.86
C GLN A 98 0.55 24.64 -19.12
N PRO A 99 0.62 25.69 -19.97
CA PRO A 99 -0.20 25.77 -21.18
C PRO A 99 -0.04 24.54 -22.09
N GLY A 100 -1.14 23.97 -22.57
CA GLY A 100 -1.11 22.80 -23.45
C GLY A 100 -0.75 21.47 -22.78
N LEU A 101 -0.57 21.43 -21.44
CA LEU A 101 -0.38 20.18 -20.72
C LEU A 101 -1.70 19.39 -20.67
N THR A 102 -1.63 18.13 -21.09
CA THR A 102 -2.71 17.15 -20.96
C THR A 102 -2.17 15.89 -20.33
N TYR A 103 -3.03 15.17 -19.60
CA TYR A 103 -2.63 13.92 -18.98
C TYR A 103 -3.75 12.88 -18.99
N ALA A 104 -3.36 11.62 -19.12
CA ALA A 104 -4.21 10.49 -18.79
C ALA A 104 -3.97 10.10 -17.34
N PHE A 105 -5.04 9.92 -16.57
CA PHE A 105 -4.95 9.52 -15.17
C PHE A 105 -4.98 7.99 -15.06
N GLY A 106 -3.89 7.42 -14.58
CA GLY A 106 -3.74 5.99 -14.35
C GLY A 106 -4.62 5.52 -13.19
N ARG A 107 -5.06 4.26 -13.26
CA ARG A 107 -5.78 3.64 -12.15
C ARG A 107 -4.82 3.47 -10.97
N PRO A 108 -5.23 3.80 -9.73
CA PRO A 108 -4.51 3.39 -8.53
C PRO A 108 -4.25 1.88 -8.55
N LEU A 109 -3.17 1.45 -7.89
CA LEU A 109 -2.69 0.06 -7.97
C LEU A 109 -3.77 -0.96 -7.58
N GLY A 110 -4.56 -0.66 -6.56
CA GLY A 110 -5.68 -1.52 -6.13
C GLY A 110 -5.21 -2.90 -5.66
N PRO A 111 -6.15 -3.85 -5.54
CA PRO A 111 -5.87 -5.25 -5.18
C PRO A 111 -5.35 -6.02 -6.40
N HIS A 112 -4.18 -5.63 -6.89
CA HIS A 112 -3.55 -6.25 -8.05
C HIS A 112 -2.96 -7.63 -7.66
N PRO A 113 -3.06 -8.67 -8.51
CA PRO A 113 -2.52 -10.01 -8.20
C PRO A 113 -1.07 -10.01 -7.72
N LEU A 114 -0.18 -9.25 -8.38
CA LEU A 114 1.24 -9.10 -7.96
C LEU A 114 1.42 -8.54 -6.54
N LEU A 115 0.50 -7.69 -6.06
CA LEU A 115 0.53 -7.19 -4.68
C LEU A 115 0.07 -8.27 -3.70
N HIS A 116 -0.86 -9.14 -4.10
CA HIS A 116 -1.23 -10.30 -3.30
C HIS A 116 -0.08 -11.31 -3.23
N GLU A 117 0.59 -11.61 -4.35
CA GLU A 117 1.78 -12.48 -4.36
C GLU A 117 2.88 -11.93 -3.43
N SER A 118 3.10 -10.61 -3.44
CA SER A 118 4.07 -9.98 -2.54
C SER A 118 3.66 -10.06 -1.06
N LEU A 119 2.36 -10.05 -0.77
CA LEU A 119 1.83 -10.21 0.58
C LEU A 119 1.90 -11.68 1.04
N GLU A 120 1.59 -12.62 0.15
CA GLU A 120 1.73 -14.05 0.36
C GLU A 120 3.17 -14.43 0.69
N GLN A 121 4.14 -13.94 -0.11
CA GLN A 121 5.56 -14.19 0.15
C GLN A 121 5.97 -13.75 1.56
N ARG A 122 5.51 -12.57 2.01
CA ARG A 122 5.81 -12.08 3.37
C ARG A 122 5.16 -12.91 4.46
N ILE A 123 3.98 -13.47 4.20
CA ILE A 123 3.31 -14.38 5.13
C ILE A 123 4.08 -15.70 5.19
N ASP A 124 4.52 -16.24 4.05
CA ASP A 124 5.30 -17.47 4.00
C ASP A 124 6.67 -17.32 4.68
N ASP A 125 7.34 -16.19 4.45
CA ASP A 125 8.59 -15.86 5.14
C ASP A 125 8.39 -15.83 6.66
N ALA A 126 7.25 -15.31 7.13
CA ALA A 126 6.88 -15.30 8.55
C ALA A 126 6.49 -16.69 9.08
N LEU A 127 5.99 -17.58 8.22
CA LEU A 127 5.68 -18.97 8.57
C LEU A 127 6.94 -19.84 8.65
N ALA A 128 8.03 -19.45 7.99
CA ALA A 128 9.31 -20.17 8.04
C ALA A 128 9.18 -21.69 7.75
N GLY A 129 8.28 -22.05 6.82
CA GLY A 129 8.02 -23.44 6.41
C GLY A 129 6.84 -24.12 7.12
N ASP A 130 6.19 -23.46 8.07
CA ASP A 130 4.93 -23.94 8.66
C ASP A 130 3.78 -23.96 7.63
N ASP A 131 2.88 -24.94 7.76
CA ASP A 131 1.73 -25.11 6.87
C ASP A 131 0.69 -23.96 6.99
N ARG A 132 0.14 -23.56 5.85
CA ARG A 132 -0.92 -22.56 5.72
C ARG A 132 -2.29 -23.06 6.21
N ALA A 133 -2.59 -24.37 6.13
CA ALA A 133 -3.92 -24.91 6.44
C ALA A 133 -4.35 -24.68 7.90
N GLY A 134 -3.40 -24.58 8.84
CA GLY A 134 -3.64 -24.25 10.24
C GLY A 134 -3.48 -22.77 10.60
N THR A 135 -3.17 -21.92 9.61
CA THR A 135 -2.76 -20.54 9.80
C THR A 135 -3.91 -19.58 9.52
N TRP A 136 -4.21 -18.73 10.50
CA TRP A 136 -5.10 -17.59 10.34
C TRP A 136 -4.29 -16.33 10.07
N VAL A 137 -4.79 -15.44 9.23
CA VAL A 137 -4.14 -14.16 8.93
C VAL A 137 -5.00 -13.01 9.43
N ALA A 138 -4.43 -12.13 10.25
CA ALA A 138 -5.01 -10.83 10.57
C ALA A 138 -4.40 -9.79 9.64
N LEU A 139 -5.16 -9.36 8.62
CA LEU A 139 -4.73 -8.34 7.66
C LEU A 139 -5.10 -6.94 8.18
N ILE A 140 -4.10 -6.20 8.64
CA ILE A 140 -4.29 -4.94 9.34
C ILE A 140 -4.04 -3.75 8.42
N GLY A 141 -5.09 -2.96 8.20
CA GLY A 141 -5.02 -1.65 7.57
C GLY A 141 -4.80 -0.52 8.60
N ARG A 142 -4.49 0.69 8.11
CA ARG A 142 -4.47 1.89 8.97
C ARG A 142 -5.86 2.20 9.52
N GLY A 143 -6.87 2.06 8.65
CA GLY A 143 -8.24 2.54 8.82
C GLY A 143 -8.38 4.03 8.48
N SER A 144 -9.58 4.39 8.06
CA SER A 144 -9.94 5.69 7.49
C SER A 144 -11.37 6.05 7.84
N THR A 145 -11.68 7.34 7.86
CA THR A 145 -13.07 7.82 7.92
C THR A 145 -13.82 7.63 6.59
N ASP A 146 -13.10 7.40 5.49
CA ASP A 146 -13.70 7.03 4.20
C ASP A 146 -14.01 5.52 4.17
N PRO A 147 -15.29 5.11 4.07
CA PRO A 147 -15.66 3.70 4.07
C PRO A 147 -15.12 2.93 2.86
N ASP A 148 -14.94 3.57 1.69
CA ASP A 148 -14.40 2.87 0.51
C ASP A 148 -12.95 2.46 0.71
N ALA A 149 -12.19 3.27 1.45
CA ALA A 149 -10.82 2.95 1.84
C ALA A 149 -10.74 1.66 2.67
N ASN A 150 -11.66 1.55 3.63
CA ASN A 150 -11.74 0.41 4.51
C ASN A 150 -12.24 -0.83 3.74
N ALA A 151 -13.20 -0.65 2.83
CA ALA A 151 -13.73 -1.71 1.97
C ALA A 151 -12.64 -2.35 1.09
N GLU A 152 -11.68 -1.57 0.57
CA GLU A 152 -10.56 -2.14 -0.19
C GLU A 152 -9.65 -3.04 0.66
N VAL A 153 -9.43 -2.72 1.95
CA VAL A 153 -8.69 -3.62 2.87
C VAL A 153 -9.44 -4.93 3.08
N VAL A 154 -10.76 -4.86 3.30
CA VAL A 154 -11.62 -6.05 3.46
C VAL A 154 -11.63 -6.90 2.18
N LYS A 155 -11.65 -6.26 1.02
CA LYS A 155 -11.56 -6.92 -0.27
C LYS A 155 -10.21 -7.62 -0.47
N VAL A 156 -9.09 -6.98 -0.14
CA VAL A 156 -7.77 -7.63 -0.17
C VAL A 156 -7.74 -8.82 0.78
N ALA A 157 -8.29 -8.70 1.99
CA ALA A 157 -8.38 -9.82 2.92
C ALA A 157 -9.17 -11.00 2.33
N ARG A 158 -10.30 -10.73 1.66
CA ARG A 158 -11.08 -11.77 0.99
C ARG A 158 -10.29 -12.42 -0.14
N LEU A 159 -9.67 -11.62 -1.01
CA LEU A 159 -8.90 -12.14 -2.13
C LEU A 159 -7.68 -12.93 -1.67
N LEU A 160 -7.03 -12.53 -0.58
CA LEU A 160 -5.93 -13.27 0.04
C LEU A 160 -6.39 -14.58 0.67
N TRP A 161 -7.63 -14.70 1.11
CA TRP A 161 -8.12 -15.97 1.65
C TRP A 161 -8.39 -16.99 0.54
N GLU A 162 -9.06 -16.54 -0.53
CA GLU A 162 -9.55 -17.41 -1.60
C GLU A 162 -8.40 -18.08 -2.36
N GLY A 163 -8.43 -19.42 -2.39
CA GLY A 163 -7.52 -20.24 -3.20
C GLY A 163 -6.08 -20.38 -2.68
N ARG A 164 -5.77 -19.94 -1.46
CA ARG A 164 -4.38 -19.89 -0.94
C ARG A 164 -4.09 -20.80 0.26
N GLY A 165 -5.10 -21.54 0.72
CA GLY A 165 -4.94 -22.58 1.74
C GLY A 165 -4.85 -22.08 3.19
N TYR A 166 -5.16 -20.82 3.47
CA TYR A 166 -5.23 -20.32 4.85
C TYR A 166 -6.50 -20.82 5.55
N ALA A 167 -6.41 -21.06 6.86
CA ALA A 167 -7.56 -21.40 7.71
C ALA A 167 -8.62 -20.28 7.70
N GLY A 168 -8.16 -19.03 7.61
CA GLY A 168 -9.01 -17.86 7.43
C GLY A 168 -8.20 -16.57 7.41
N VAL A 169 -8.79 -15.51 6.84
CA VAL A 169 -8.20 -14.16 6.83
C VAL A 169 -9.24 -13.17 7.34
N GLU A 170 -8.89 -12.40 8.36
CA GLU A 170 -9.74 -11.33 8.89
C GLU A 170 -9.06 -9.97 8.74
N ALA A 171 -9.83 -9.00 8.25
CA ALA A 171 -9.39 -7.62 8.16
C ALA A 171 -9.58 -6.89 9.50
N GLY A 172 -8.63 -6.03 9.84
CA GLY A 172 -8.73 -5.13 10.99
C GLY A 172 -8.04 -3.80 10.75
N PHE A 173 -8.20 -2.87 11.68
CA PHE A 173 -7.68 -1.52 11.55
C PHE A 173 -6.96 -1.05 12.82
N ILE A 174 -5.92 -0.26 12.64
CA ILE A 174 -5.14 0.33 13.75
C ILE A 174 -5.87 1.56 14.32
N SER A 175 -6.60 2.29 13.50
CA SER A 175 -7.26 3.55 13.87
C SER A 175 -8.47 3.84 12.97
N LEU A 176 -9.35 4.74 13.39
CA LEU A 176 -10.40 5.38 12.56
C LEU A 176 -11.48 4.46 11.95
N ALA A 177 -11.34 3.14 12.08
CA ALA A 177 -12.26 2.14 11.59
C ALA A 177 -12.25 0.90 12.49
N GLU A 178 -13.33 0.14 12.43
CA GLU A 178 -13.51 -1.12 13.15
C GLU A 178 -13.58 -2.29 12.13
N PRO A 179 -13.20 -3.51 12.53
CA PRO A 179 -12.77 -3.92 13.86
C PRO A 179 -11.31 -3.54 14.18
N SER A 180 -11.06 -3.16 15.44
CA SER A 180 -9.71 -2.91 15.96
C SER A 180 -8.84 -4.18 15.98
N VAL A 181 -7.52 -4.01 16.00
CA VAL A 181 -6.56 -5.14 16.06
C VAL A 181 -6.86 -6.10 17.22
N PRO A 182 -7.09 -5.65 18.47
CA PRO A 182 -7.44 -6.55 19.57
C PRO A 182 -8.74 -7.32 19.30
N ALA A 183 -9.77 -6.66 18.76
CA ALA A 183 -11.05 -7.30 18.46
C ALA A 183 -10.91 -8.40 17.40
N VAL A 184 -10.10 -8.17 16.36
CA VAL A 184 -9.79 -9.20 15.35
C VAL A 184 -9.08 -10.39 15.99
N LEU A 185 -8.03 -10.16 16.78
CA LEU A 185 -7.29 -11.24 17.43
C LEU A 185 -8.16 -12.05 18.38
N ASP A 186 -9.04 -11.40 19.14
CA ASP A 186 -9.97 -12.08 20.04
C ASP A 186 -11.00 -12.91 19.29
N ARG A 187 -11.51 -12.41 18.17
CA ARG A 187 -12.39 -13.19 17.31
C ARG A 187 -11.68 -14.42 16.74
N LEU A 188 -10.48 -14.26 16.19
CA LEU A 188 -9.67 -15.37 15.68
C LEU A 188 -9.42 -16.43 16.76
N ARG A 189 -9.09 -16.02 17.99
CA ARG A 189 -8.93 -16.94 19.13
C ARG A 189 -10.22 -17.70 19.44
N ARG A 190 -11.39 -17.04 19.42
CA ARG A 190 -12.69 -17.69 19.63
C ARG A 190 -13.06 -18.66 18.52
N LEU A 191 -12.61 -18.40 17.29
CA LEU A 191 -12.73 -19.32 16.14
C LEU A 191 -11.74 -20.51 16.21
N GLY A 192 -10.91 -20.58 17.26
CA GLY A 192 -9.99 -21.69 17.47
C GLY A 192 -8.63 -21.53 16.78
N ALA A 193 -8.28 -20.32 16.34
CA ALA A 193 -6.98 -20.05 15.73
C ALA A 193 -5.84 -20.38 16.71
N ARG A 194 -5.02 -21.38 16.35
CA ARG A 194 -3.82 -21.75 17.11
C ARG A 194 -2.57 -21.02 16.64
N ARG A 195 -2.56 -20.60 15.37
CA ARG A 195 -1.52 -19.78 14.75
C ARG A 195 -2.17 -18.59 14.06
N ILE A 196 -1.68 -17.39 14.36
CA ILE A 196 -2.13 -16.14 13.75
C ILE A 196 -0.90 -15.40 13.20
N VAL A 197 -0.90 -15.10 11.92
CA VAL A 197 0.06 -14.18 11.29
C VAL A 197 -0.58 -12.81 11.17
N VAL A 198 0.08 -11.78 11.70
CA VAL A 198 -0.37 -10.40 11.55
C VAL A 198 0.37 -9.77 10.38
N ALA A 199 -0.36 -9.41 9.32
CA ALA A 199 0.19 -8.80 8.12
C ALA A 199 -0.38 -7.40 7.93
N ARG A 200 0.40 -6.46 7.39
CA ARG A 200 -0.05 -5.08 7.15
C ARG A 200 -0.26 -4.84 5.66
N THR A 201 -1.35 -4.15 5.29
CA THR A 201 -1.63 -3.82 3.88
C THR A 201 -0.59 -2.87 3.27
N SER A 202 -0.02 -1.96 4.07
CA SER A 202 1.11 -1.12 3.72
C SER A 202 2.37 -1.69 4.38
N CYS A 203 3.26 -2.35 3.63
CA CYS A 203 4.38 -3.05 4.25
C CYS A 203 5.74 -2.52 3.78
N SER A 204 6.38 -1.71 4.62
CA SER A 204 7.84 -1.53 4.62
C SER A 204 8.51 -2.86 5.05
N PRO A 205 9.81 -3.09 4.76
CA PRO A 205 10.51 -4.27 5.25
C PRO A 205 10.50 -4.36 6.79
N GLY A 206 10.29 -5.56 7.36
CA GLY A 206 10.46 -5.84 8.80
C GLY A 206 9.20 -5.82 9.70
N CYS A 207 8.00 -5.55 9.16
CA CYS A 207 6.77 -5.45 9.98
C CYS A 207 6.08 -6.79 10.31
N CYS A 208 6.43 -7.90 9.66
CA CYS A 208 5.83 -9.21 9.93
C CYS A 208 6.68 -9.94 10.99
N ARG A 209 6.27 -9.86 12.27
CA ARG A 209 6.83 -10.73 13.33
C ARG A 209 5.71 -11.59 13.90
N THR A 210 5.93 -12.89 13.96
CA THR A 210 5.06 -13.86 14.64
C THR A 210 5.15 -13.66 16.15
N GLY A 211 4.02 -13.39 16.81
CA GLY A 211 3.94 -13.46 18.26
C GLY A 211 3.63 -14.88 18.71
N SER A 212 4.59 -15.57 19.33
CA SER A 212 4.33 -16.85 19.99
C SER A 212 3.49 -16.64 21.26
N PRO A 213 2.45 -17.46 21.53
CA PRO A 213 1.72 -17.37 22.79
C PRO A 213 2.63 -17.79 23.96
N PRO A 214 2.59 -17.12 25.13
CA PRO A 214 3.38 -17.51 26.28
C PRO A 214 2.97 -18.91 26.77
N SER A 215 3.97 -19.72 27.14
CA SER A 215 3.79 -21.05 27.72
C SER A 215 2.90 -21.00 28.97
N ARG A 216 1.94 -21.93 29.04
CA ARG A 216 0.96 -22.10 30.13
C ARG A 216 1.57 -21.87 31.53
N ARG A 217 1.11 -20.83 32.23
CA ARG A 217 1.01 -20.77 33.69
C ARG A 217 -0.33 -20.15 34.09
N SER A 218 -0.89 -20.68 35.17
CA SER A 218 -2.20 -20.43 35.75
C SER A 218 -2.32 -19.04 36.37
N SER A 219 -2.83 -18.06 35.60
CA SER A 219 -3.46 -16.80 36.02
C SER A 219 -3.90 -16.03 34.75
N PRO A 220 -4.90 -15.13 34.77
CA PRO A 220 -5.26 -14.36 33.59
C PRO A 220 -4.07 -13.48 33.19
N PRO A 221 -3.59 -13.53 31.92
CA PRO A 221 -2.43 -12.75 31.52
C PRO A 221 -2.81 -11.26 31.40
N PRO A 222 -1.92 -10.33 31.78
CA PRO A 222 -2.11 -8.94 31.42
C PRO A 222 -2.14 -8.79 29.89
N ILE A 223 -2.92 -7.82 29.41
CA ILE A 223 -3.01 -7.46 27.98
C ILE A 223 -1.59 -7.13 27.49
N PRO A 224 -1.05 -7.84 26.48
CA PRO A 224 0.25 -7.48 25.92
C PRO A 224 0.15 -6.09 25.28
N THR A 225 0.92 -5.15 25.82
CA THR A 225 1.13 -3.83 25.23
C THR A 225 2.02 -3.99 24.00
N TRP A 226 1.43 -3.83 22.82
CA TRP A 226 2.16 -3.79 21.56
C TRP A 226 2.68 -2.38 21.35
N THR A 227 3.93 -2.12 21.73
CA THR A 227 4.61 -0.89 21.33
C THR A 227 5.00 -1.02 19.86
N CYS A 228 4.34 -0.21 19.02
CA CYS A 228 4.81 0.07 17.68
C CYS A 228 6.16 0.77 17.83
N GLY A 229 7.26 0.05 17.56
CA GLY A 229 8.58 0.68 17.50
C GLY A 229 8.53 1.75 16.43
N SER A 230 8.61 3.02 16.84
CA SER A 230 8.90 4.11 15.93
C SER A 230 10.17 3.77 15.16
N PRO A 231 10.20 3.87 13.82
CA PRO A 231 11.47 3.89 13.13
C PRO A 231 12.20 5.15 13.58
N VAL A 232 13.37 4.97 14.19
CA VAL A 232 14.41 6.00 14.24
C VAL A 232 14.89 6.25 12.81
#